data_AF-A0A9R1MZS8-F1
#
_entry.id   AF-A0A9R1MZS8-F1
#
_cell.length_a   1.000
_cell.length_b   1.000
_cell.length_c   1.000
_cell.angle_alpha   90.00
_cell.angle_beta   90.00
_cell.angle_gamma   90.00
#
_symmetry.space_group_name_H-M   'P 1'
#
loop_
_entity.id
_entity.type
_entity.pdbx_description
1 polymer ?
#
loop_
_entity_poly.entity_id
_entity_poly.type
_entity_poly.pdbx_seq_one_letter_code
_entity_poly.pdbx_strand_id
1 'polypeptide(L)'
;MEAPRNRGAPCLLLVLLVLAAQWCSVSTASCSFTISNYCTHTIWPGTMAGAGTPQLPTTGFRLDPGQTVRIPAPAGWSGRIWARTGCNFSTDGSGAAAGAVACQTGDCGGGHMECGGTGGKPPATLFEITLGKGGPADQDFYDVSLVDGYNLPVVAVPRARQGSCNATGCAADLNLSCPKELQVAGGNGGGPVACQSACEAFTQDKYCCSGAYATPDTCSPTAYSSVFKSACPRAYSYAYDDGSSLFTCNAVDYTIAFCLPPAGQ
;
A
#
# COMPACT_ATOMS: atom_id res chain seq x y z
N MET A 1 69.61 -29.30 -35.17
CA MET A 1 69.08 -28.15 -34.43
C MET A 1 67.89 -27.63 -35.19
N GLU A 2 66.67 -27.82 -34.67
CA GLU A 2 65.57 -26.85 -34.83
C GLU A 2 64.39 -27.31 -33.97
N ALA A 3 63.95 -26.41 -33.11
CA ALA A 3 62.83 -26.57 -32.17
C ALA A 3 61.52 -26.08 -32.83
N PRO A 4 60.34 -26.48 -32.32
CA PRO A 4 59.07 -26.25 -32.99
C PRO A 4 58.54 -24.84 -32.73
N ARG A 5 57.87 -24.25 -33.73
CA ARG A 5 57.17 -22.96 -33.58
C ARG A 5 55.66 -23.18 -33.67
N ASN A 6 55.05 -23.40 -32.51
CA ASN A 6 53.61 -23.48 -32.35
C ASN A 6 53.01 -22.06 -32.50
N ARG A 7 52.15 -21.84 -33.49
CA ARG A 7 51.45 -20.56 -33.72
C ARG A 7 49.95 -20.80 -33.64
N GLY A 8 49.29 -20.03 -32.76
CA GLY A 8 47.93 -19.56 -33.00
C GLY A 8 46.90 -19.94 -31.96
N ALA A 9 46.91 -19.27 -30.81
CA ALA A 9 45.69 -19.07 -30.02
C ALA A 9 45.50 -17.58 -29.68
N PRO A 10 45.12 -16.71 -30.64
CA PRO A 10 44.67 -15.36 -30.33
C PRO A 10 43.16 -15.26 -30.10
N CYS A 11 42.39 -16.32 -30.41
CA CYS A 11 40.92 -16.26 -30.40
C CYS A 11 40.30 -16.42 -29.00
N LEU A 12 40.94 -17.18 -28.10
CA LEU A 12 40.38 -17.45 -26.76
C LEU A 12 40.42 -16.22 -25.83
N LEU A 13 41.39 -15.32 -25.99
CA LEU A 13 41.52 -14.13 -25.11
C LEU A 13 40.43 -13.08 -25.37
N LEU A 14 39.94 -12.97 -26.62
CA LEU A 14 38.89 -12.01 -26.99
C LEU A 14 37.51 -12.44 -26.50
N VAL A 15 37.24 -13.75 -26.39
CA VAL A 15 35.95 -14.26 -25.88
C VAL A 15 35.79 -14.05 -24.36
N LEU A 16 36.89 -14.09 -23.60
CA LEU A 16 36.87 -13.85 -22.16
C LEU A 16 36.62 -12.38 -21.77
N LEU A 17 37.05 -11.42 -22.61
CA LEU A 17 36.81 -9.99 -22.37
C LEU A 17 35.36 -9.57 -22.65
N VAL A 18 34.64 -10.25 -23.54
CA VAL A 18 33.21 -10.00 -23.80
C VAL A 18 32.33 -10.55 -22.67
N LEU A 19 32.72 -11.65 -22.03
CA LEU A 19 32.01 -12.21 -20.87
C LEU A 19 32.19 -11.39 -19.59
N ALA A 20 33.26 -10.60 -19.47
CA ALA A 20 33.48 -9.71 -18.33
C ALA A 20 32.70 -8.37 -18.44
N ALA A 21 32.16 -8.03 -19.61
CA ALA A 21 31.51 -6.74 -19.85
C ALA A 21 29.99 -6.70 -19.60
N GLN A 22 29.39 -7.79 -19.10
CA GLN A 22 27.92 -7.88 -18.98
C GLN A 22 27.33 -7.85 -17.56
N TRP A 23 28.13 -7.60 -16.53
CA TRP A 23 27.59 -7.32 -15.18
C TRP A 23 27.76 -5.84 -14.81
N CYS A 24 27.28 -4.96 -15.68
CA CYS A 24 26.72 -3.71 -15.15
C CYS A 24 25.40 -4.06 -14.49
N SER A 25 25.45 -4.48 -13.23
CA SER A 25 24.29 -4.38 -12.35
C SER A 25 23.98 -2.90 -12.23
N VAL A 26 23.10 -2.41 -13.09
CA VAL A 26 22.42 -1.13 -12.84
C VAL A 26 21.75 -1.33 -11.49
N SER A 27 22.33 -0.78 -10.43
CA SER A 27 21.61 -0.58 -9.17
C SER A 27 20.49 0.38 -9.51
N THR A 28 19.37 -0.15 -9.96
CA THR A 28 18.11 0.56 -9.90
C THR A 28 17.94 0.91 -8.43
N ALA A 29 17.90 2.21 -8.12
CA ALA A 29 17.62 2.64 -6.76
C ALA A 29 16.24 2.09 -6.40
N SER A 30 16.20 0.98 -5.69
CA SER A 30 14.97 0.34 -5.25
C SER A 30 14.52 1.03 -3.97
N CYS A 31 13.30 1.56 -4.00
CA CYS A 31 12.64 1.94 -2.77
C CYS A 31 12.27 0.66 -2.01
N SER A 32 12.06 0.76 -0.70
CA SER A 32 11.48 -0.34 0.06
C SER A 32 10.29 0.13 0.88
N PHE A 33 9.32 -0.76 1.04
CA PHE A 33 8.21 -0.60 1.96
C PHE A 33 8.48 -1.43 3.20
N THR A 34 8.58 -0.78 4.36
CA THR A 34 8.64 -1.43 5.66
C THR A 34 7.24 -1.42 6.26
N ILE A 35 6.58 -2.57 6.25
CA ILE A 35 5.22 -2.74 6.75
C ILE A 35 5.28 -3.28 8.17
N SER A 36 4.70 -2.54 9.12
CA SER A 36 4.81 -2.82 10.56
C SER A 36 3.43 -2.95 11.20
N ASN A 37 3.24 -3.98 12.03
CA ASN A 37 2.02 -4.20 12.79
C ASN A 37 2.22 -3.77 14.26
N TYR A 38 1.65 -2.62 14.63
CA TYR A 38 1.56 -2.18 16.03
C TYR A 38 0.20 -2.51 16.66
N CYS A 39 -0.70 -3.15 15.91
CA CYS A 39 -1.99 -3.58 16.43
C CYS A 39 -1.78 -4.70 17.47
N THR A 40 -2.73 -4.84 18.38
CA THR A 40 -2.73 -5.91 19.39
C THR A 40 -3.17 -7.28 18.84
N HIS A 41 -3.48 -7.33 17.54
CA HIS A 41 -3.95 -8.53 16.84
C HIS A 41 -3.20 -8.72 15.52
N THR A 42 -3.23 -9.94 15.00
CA THR A 42 -2.67 -10.27 13.69
C THR A 42 -3.43 -9.52 12.59
N ILE A 43 -2.68 -8.98 11.64
CA ILE A 43 -3.20 -8.42 10.39
C ILE A 43 -2.65 -9.21 9.21
N TRP A 44 -3.31 -9.08 8.06
CA TRP A 44 -2.82 -9.67 6.81
C TRP A 44 -2.68 -8.60 5.74
N PRO A 45 -1.51 -7.95 5.64
CA PRO A 45 -1.30 -6.95 4.61
C PRO A 45 -1.52 -7.53 3.21
N GLY A 46 -2.01 -6.68 2.32
CA GLY A 46 -2.17 -6.96 0.89
C GLY A 46 -1.50 -5.86 0.07
N THR A 47 -1.00 -6.22 -1.11
CA THR A 47 -0.45 -5.23 -2.05
C THR A 47 -1.04 -5.47 -3.44
N MET A 48 -1.36 -4.39 -4.13
CA MET A 48 -1.77 -4.42 -5.53
C MET A 48 -0.91 -3.44 -6.32
N ALA A 49 -0.25 -3.92 -7.36
CA ALA A 49 0.36 -3.07 -8.36
C ALA A 49 -0.69 -2.41 -9.27
N GLY A 50 -0.47 -1.14 -9.59
CA GLY A 50 -1.23 -0.38 -10.58
C GLY A 50 -0.84 -0.77 -12.01
N ALA A 51 -1.64 -0.31 -12.97
CA ALA A 51 -1.44 -0.61 -14.39
C ALA A 51 -0.04 -0.24 -14.87
N GLY A 52 0.61 -1.17 -15.57
CA GLY A 52 1.95 -0.96 -16.14
C GLY A 52 3.12 -1.17 -15.17
N THR A 53 2.87 -1.66 -13.95
CA THR A 53 3.91 -2.01 -12.97
C THR A 53 3.80 -3.46 -12.51
N PRO A 54 4.91 -4.12 -12.15
CA PRO A 54 4.87 -5.51 -11.70
C PRO A 54 4.32 -5.62 -10.27
N GLN A 55 3.74 -6.78 -9.94
CA GLN A 55 3.45 -7.13 -8.55
C GLN A 55 4.73 -7.10 -7.73
N LEU A 56 4.62 -6.72 -6.46
CA LEU A 56 5.70 -6.83 -5.50
C LEU A 56 6.00 -8.32 -5.22
N PRO A 57 7.15 -8.66 -4.59
CA PRO A 57 7.52 -10.04 -4.31
C PRO A 57 6.49 -10.87 -3.52
N THR A 58 5.59 -10.22 -2.79
CA THR A 58 4.39 -10.80 -2.19
C THR A 58 3.23 -9.83 -2.38
N THR A 59 2.04 -10.36 -2.58
CA THR A 59 0.77 -9.65 -2.71
C THR A 59 -0.14 -9.84 -1.51
N GLY A 60 0.22 -10.71 -0.56
CA GLY A 60 -0.43 -10.79 0.74
C GLY A 60 0.23 -11.80 1.67
N PHE A 61 0.32 -11.45 2.96
CA PHE A 61 1.05 -12.22 3.96
C PHE A 61 0.44 -12.03 5.36
N ARG A 62 0.79 -12.90 6.30
CA ARG A 62 0.43 -12.77 7.73
C ARG A 62 1.45 -11.90 8.44
N LEU A 63 1.00 -11.00 9.31
CA LEU A 63 1.85 -10.16 10.13
C LEU A 63 1.31 -10.10 11.58
N ASP A 64 1.95 -10.80 12.49
CA ASP A 64 1.57 -10.85 13.91
C ASP A 64 1.97 -9.55 14.66
N PRO A 65 1.39 -9.28 15.84
CA PRO A 65 1.72 -8.08 16.63
C PRO A 65 3.22 -7.89 16.85
N GLY A 66 3.71 -6.67 16.61
CA GLY A 66 5.12 -6.30 16.75
C GLY A 66 6.02 -6.74 15.59
N GLN A 67 5.50 -7.51 14.62
CA GLN A 67 6.28 -7.91 13.46
C GLN A 67 6.37 -6.80 12.41
N THR A 68 7.43 -6.90 11.61
CA THR A 68 7.69 -6.00 10.48
C THR A 68 8.23 -6.80 9.30
N VAL A 69 7.80 -6.46 8.08
CA VAL A 69 8.28 -7.03 6.83
C VAL A 69 8.79 -5.91 5.92
N ARG A 70 9.92 -6.12 5.25
CA ARG A 70 10.46 -5.19 4.26
C ARG A 70 10.27 -5.76 2.86
N ILE A 71 9.61 -5.01 1.98
CA ILE A 71 9.32 -5.39 0.60
C ILE A 71 10.05 -4.41 -0.34
N PRO A 72 10.96 -4.89 -1.21
CA PRO A 72 11.57 -4.03 -2.21
C PRO A 72 10.57 -3.70 -3.32
N ALA A 73 10.62 -2.47 -3.82
CA ALA A 73 9.82 -1.99 -4.93
C ALA A 73 10.73 -1.45 -6.05
N PRO A 74 10.40 -1.72 -7.32
CA PRO A 74 11.15 -1.15 -8.44
C PRO A 74 10.93 0.37 -8.52
N ALA A 75 11.89 1.08 -9.11
CA ALA A 75 11.72 2.49 -9.45
C ALA A 75 10.51 2.67 -10.37
N GLY A 76 9.71 3.72 -10.16
CA GLY A 76 8.48 3.94 -10.91
C GLY A 76 7.30 3.04 -10.51
N TRP A 77 7.42 2.21 -9.46
CA TRP A 77 6.29 1.38 -9.01
C TRP A 77 5.11 2.25 -8.55
N SER A 78 3.91 1.85 -8.94
CA SER A 78 2.67 2.51 -8.56
C SER A 78 1.71 1.44 -8.06
N GLY A 79 0.98 1.70 -6.98
CA GLY A 79 0.08 0.73 -6.40
C GLY A 79 -0.43 1.12 -5.03
N ARG A 80 -1.08 0.15 -4.38
CA ARG A 80 -1.69 0.31 -3.06
C ARG A 80 -1.34 -0.81 -2.11
N ILE A 81 -1.27 -0.46 -0.83
CA ILE A 81 -0.99 -1.36 0.29
C ILE A 81 -2.10 -1.15 1.33
N TRP A 82 -2.68 -2.22 1.84
CA TRP A 82 -3.69 -2.19 2.90
C TRP A 82 -3.49 -3.36 3.85
N ALA A 83 -4.31 -3.45 4.90
CA ALA A 83 -4.33 -4.62 5.78
C ALA A 83 -5.74 -5.18 5.97
N ARG A 84 -5.81 -6.51 6.02
CA ARG A 84 -7.01 -7.29 6.30
C ARG A 84 -7.06 -7.67 7.78
N THR A 85 -8.27 -7.80 8.32
CA THR A 85 -8.51 -8.23 9.71
C THR A 85 -9.48 -9.40 9.77
N GLY A 86 -9.42 -10.14 10.89
CA GLY A 86 -10.34 -11.26 11.14
C GLY A 86 -10.20 -12.39 10.12
N CYS A 87 -8.98 -12.64 9.63
CA CYS A 87 -8.76 -13.65 8.59
C CYS A 87 -8.61 -15.05 9.17
N ASN A 88 -9.08 -16.05 8.39
CA ASN A 88 -8.93 -17.46 8.71
C ASN A 88 -8.42 -18.24 7.49
N PHE A 89 -7.10 -18.27 7.34
CA PHE A 89 -6.40 -19.05 6.32
C PHE A 89 -5.81 -20.32 6.93
N SER A 90 -5.65 -21.36 6.09
CA SER A 90 -4.76 -22.48 6.38
C SER A 90 -3.34 -21.98 6.68
N THR A 91 -2.55 -22.79 7.38
CA THR A 91 -1.19 -22.43 7.79
C THR A 91 -0.26 -22.11 6.62
N ASP A 92 -0.49 -22.75 5.46
CA ASP A 92 0.24 -22.52 4.21
C ASP A 92 -0.38 -21.38 3.36
N GLY A 93 -1.47 -20.75 3.82
CA GLY A 93 -2.16 -19.66 3.12
C GLY A 93 -2.87 -20.08 1.83
N SER A 94 -2.92 -21.38 1.52
CA SER A 94 -3.44 -21.92 0.26
C SER A 94 -4.97 -21.93 0.19
N GLY A 95 -5.67 -21.81 1.31
CA GLY A 95 -7.12 -21.71 1.32
C GLY A 95 -7.69 -21.12 2.61
N ALA A 96 -8.81 -20.42 2.49
CA ALA A 96 -9.65 -20.07 3.61
C ALA A 96 -10.27 -21.33 4.21
N ALA A 97 -10.64 -21.28 5.50
CA ALA A 97 -11.45 -22.33 6.08
C ALA A 97 -12.73 -22.55 5.23
N ALA A 98 -13.04 -23.81 4.91
CA ALA A 98 -14.10 -24.16 3.96
C ALA A 98 -15.44 -23.48 4.33
N GLY A 99 -16.01 -22.73 3.38
CA GLY A 99 -17.32 -22.07 3.54
C GLY A 99 -17.32 -20.72 4.25
N ALA A 100 -16.16 -20.14 4.59
CA ALA A 100 -16.07 -18.83 5.24
C ALA A 100 -15.58 -17.72 4.30
N VAL A 101 -15.99 -16.47 4.58
CA VAL A 101 -15.29 -15.29 4.07
C VAL A 101 -13.87 -15.32 4.63
N ALA A 102 -12.87 -15.18 3.78
CA ALA A 102 -11.47 -15.36 4.17
C ALA A 102 -11.01 -14.33 5.20
N CYS A 103 -11.50 -13.09 5.12
CA CYS A 103 -11.23 -11.99 6.04
C CYS A 103 -12.48 -11.15 6.29
N GLN A 104 -12.62 -10.62 7.50
CA GLN A 104 -13.77 -9.79 7.87
C GLN A 104 -13.73 -8.40 7.22
N THR A 105 -12.54 -7.81 7.05
CA THR A 105 -12.35 -6.51 6.39
C THR A 105 -11.20 -6.57 5.39
N GLY A 106 -11.27 -5.76 4.34
CA GLY A 106 -10.23 -5.63 3.31
C GLY A 106 -9.98 -6.89 2.47
N ASP A 107 -10.86 -7.90 2.54
CA ASP A 107 -10.71 -9.17 1.82
C ASP A 107 -10.47 -8.93 0.32
N CYS A 108 -9.48 -9.60 -0.27
CA CYS A 108 -9.17 -9.45 -1.69
C CYS A 108 -9.81 -10.52 -2.58
N GLY A 109 -10.68 -11.35 -2.01
CA GLY A 109 -11.32 -12.46 -2.74
C GLY A 109 -10.37 -13.62 -3.00
N GLY A 110 -10.85 -14.63 -3.73
CA GLY A 110 -10.08 -15.83 -4.07
C GLY A 110 -9.89 -16.82 -2.93
N GLY A 111 -10.05 -16.42 -1.67
CA GLY A 111 -9.90 -17.33 -0.53
C GLY A 111 -8.45 -17.67 -0.20
N HIS A 112 -7.49 -16.89 -0.69
CA HIS A 112 -6.05 -17.13 -0.49
C HIS A 112 -5.41 -15.96 0.27
N MET A 113 -4.29 -16.24 0.93
CA MET A 113 -3.53 -15.19 1.62
C MET A 113 -2.91 -14.20 0.62
N GLU A 114 -2.34 -14.71 -0.47
CA GLU A 114 -1.82 -13.90 -1.57
C GLU A 114 -2.98 -13.33 -2.40
N CYS A 115 -3.00 -12.02 -2.62
CA CYS A 115 -4.10 -11.36 -3.35
C CYS A 115 -3.97 -11.46 -4.88
N GLY A 116 -2.81 -11.84 -5.43
CA GLY A 116 -2.65 -12.11 -6.85
C GLY A 116 -2.99 -10.93 -7.76
N GLY A 117 -2.82 -9.69 -7.27
CA GLY A 117 -3.18 -8.47 -7.98
C GLY A 117 -4.64 -8.05 -7.86
N THR A 118 -5.45 -8.71 -7.03
CA THR A 118 -6.79 -8.21 -6.65
C THR A 118 -6.73 -7.24 -5.48
N GLY A 119 -7.72 -6.36 -5.41
CA GLY A 119 -7.76 -5.26 -4.45
C GLY A 119 -8.54 -5.64 -3.22
N GLY A 120 -8.24 -5.01 -2.09
CA GLY A 120 -9.08 -5.14 -0.91
C GLY A 120 -10.49 -4.63 -1.18
N LYS A 121 -11.50 -5.42 -0.78
CA LYS A 121 -12.89 -4.98 -0.79
C LYS A 121 -13.09 -3.91 0.28
N PRO A 122 -13.68 -2.75 -0.06
CA PRO A 122 -14.07 -1.75 0.92
C PRO A 122 -15.02 -2.31 1.99
N PRO A 123 -15.01 -1.76 3.23
CA PRO A 123 -14.13 -0.69 3.68
C PRO A 123 -12.68 -1.14 3.96
N ALA A 124 -11.71 -0.37 3.47
CA ALA A 124 -10.28 -0.59 3.71
C ALA A 124 -9.51 0.73 3.68
N THR A 125 -8.72 0.99 4.73
CA THR A 125 -7.76 2.11 4.72
C THR A 125 -6.61 1.76 3.78
N LEU A 126 -6.32 2.63 2.81
CA LEU A 126 -5.30 2.39 1.79
C LEU A 126 -4.08 3.30 2.02
N PHE A 127 -2.88 2.77 1.81
CA PHE A 127 -1.71 3.57 1.47
C PHE A 127 -1.50 3.47 -0.04
N GLU A 128 -1.52 4.60 -0.74
CA GLU A 128 -1.40 4.70 -2.19
C GLU A 128 -0.09 5.43 -2.52
N ILE A 129 0.61 4.96 -3.55
CA ILE A 129 1.87 5.56 -3.95
C ILE A 129 2.17 5.35 -5.43
N THR A 130 2.79 6.36 -6.04
CA THR A 130 3.51 6.31 -7.30
C THR A 130 4.94 6.78 -7.07
N LEU A 131 5.90 5.87 -7.15
CA LEU A 131 7.32 6.19 -6.98
C LEU A 131 7.87 6.92 -8.20
N GLY A 132 8.84 7.82 -7.95
CA GLY A 132 9.68 8.39 -8.99
C GLY A 132 10.57 7.33 -9.65
N LYS A 133 11.07 7.64 -10.85
CA LYS A 133 12.01 6.76 -11.59
C LYS A 133 13.48 6.99 -11.23
N GLY A 134 13.75 7.81 -10.21
CA GLY A 134 15.09 8.05 -9.67
C GLY A 134 15.85 9.23 -10.30
N GLY A 135 15.23 9.97 -11.22
CA GLY A 135 15.75 11.24 -11.72
C GLY A 135 15.68 12.37 -10.69
N PRO A 136 16.48 13.45 -10.84
CA PRO A 136 16.47 14.58 -9.91
C PRO A 136 15.14 15.32 -9.80
N ALA A 137 14.31 15.23 -10.85
CA ALA A 137 12.97 15.81 -10.91
C ALA A 137 11.85 14.78 -10.64
N ASP A 138 12.20 13.50 -10.46
CA ASP A 138 11.22 12.45 -10.21
C ASP A 138 10.89 12.40 -8.72
N GLN A 139 9.72 12.90 -8.37
CA GLN A 139 9.16 12.80 -7.03
C GLN A 139 8.20 11.62 -6.94
N ASP A 140 8.17 11.02 -5.76
CA ASP A 140 7.10 10.13 -5.36
C ASP A 140 5.84 10.96 -5.08
N PHE A 141 4.68 10.42 -5.40
CA PHE A 141 3.36 10.91 -4.99
C PHE A 141 2.74 9.84 -4.10
N TYR A 142 2.32 10.19 -2.88
CA TYR A 142 1.82 9.23 -1.93
C TYR A 142 0.81 9.84 -0.98
N ASP A 143 -0.05 8.97 -0.45
CA ASP A 143 -1.10 9.33 0.47
C ASP A 143 -1.61 8.10 1.24
N VAL A 144 -2.29 8.36 2.34
CA VAL A 144 -3.25 7.41 2.91
C VAL A 144 -4.65 7.90 2.55
N SER A 145 -5.49 6.96 2.13
CA SER A 145 -6.81 7.23 1.59
C SER A 145 -7.91 6.49 2.34
N LEU A 146 -8.97 7.23 2.63
CA LEU A 146 -10.22 6.77 3.23
C LEU A 146 -11.38 6.86 2.24
N VAL A 147 -11.09 7.04 0.96
CA VAL A 147 -12.09 7.07 -0.13
C VAL A 147 -12.84 5.74 -0.18
N ASP A 148 -12.11 4.64 0.00
CA ASP A 148 -12.64 3.27 0.13
C ASP A 148 -13.02 2.92 1.57
N GLY A 149 -13.24 3.93 2.43
CA GLY A 149 -13.58 3.74 3.85
C GLY A 149 -12.37 3.46 4.75
N TYR A 150 -12.65 2.99 5.96
CA TYR A 150 -11.68 2.79 7.02
C TYR A 150 -11.89 1.44 7.69
N ASN A 151 -10.80 0.72 7.99
CA ASN A 151 -10.85 -0.48 8.85
C ASN A 151 -9.79 -0.45 9.96
N LEU A 152 -8.59 0.04 9.67
CA LEU A 152 -7.48 0.16 10.61
C LEU A 152 -6.81 1.53 10.55
N PRO A 153 -6.21 2.01 11.66
CA PRO A 153 -5.34 3.17 11.63
C PRO A 153 -4.07 2.85 10.84
N VAL A 154 -3.65 3.77 9.97
CA VAL A 154 -2.45 3.65 9.15
C VAL A 154 -1.72 4.97 9.13
N VAL A 155 -0.42 4.95 9.40
CA VAL A 155 0.47 6.09 9.19
C VAL A 155 1.60 5.66 8.27
N ALA A 156 1.80 6.38 7.17
CA ALA A 156 2.93 6.18 6.28
C ALA A 156 3.96 7.30 6.47
N VAL A 157 5.19 6.90 6.77
CA VAL A 157 6.30 7.80 7.07
C VAL A 157 7.42 7.60 6.04
N PRO A 158 7.63 8.55 5.11
CA PRO A 158 8.76 8.51 4.21
C PRO A 158 10.07 8.81 4.93
N ARG A 159 11.13 8.08 4.58
CA ARG A 159 12.50 8.49 4.87
C ARG A 159 13.06 9.26 3.68
N ALA A 160 13.13 10.57 3.83
CA ALA A 160 13.63 11.46 2.78
C ALA A 160 15.09 11.12 2.40
N ARG A 161 15.40 11.17 1.10
CA ARG A 161 16.79 11.12 0.61
C ARG A 161 17.55 12.38 1.02
N GLN A 162 16.89 13.53 0.94
CA GLN A 162 17.39 14.84 1.33
C GLN A 162 16.25 15.67 1.91
N GLY A 163 16.56 16.53 2.89
CA GLY A 163 15.57 17.35 3.57
C GLY A 163 14.60 16.53 4.42
N SER A 164 13.33 16.94 4.43
CA SER A 164 12.26 16.30 5.19
C SER A 164 11.08 16.00 4.28
N CYS A 165 10.43 14.87 4.52
CA CYS A 165 9.18 14.51 3.87
C CYS A 165 8.06 14.35 4.91
N ASN A 166 6.86 14.61 4.46
CA ASN A 166 5.68 14.66 5.30
C ASN A 166 5.11 13.26 5.51
N ALA A 167 4.76 12.89 6.75
CA ALA A 167 3.97 11.68 6.97
C ALA A 167 2.52 11.88 6.47
N THR A 168 1.85 10.83 6.05
CA THR A 168 0.42 10.81 5.72
C THR A 168 -0.27 9.74 6.56
N GLY A 169 -1.57 9.86 6.79
CA GLY A 169 -2.30 8.84 7.53
C GLY A 169 -3.33 9.31 8.54
N CYS A 170 -3.82 8.31 9.26
CA CYS A 170 -4.72 8.43 10.38
C CYS A 170 -4.28 7.51 11.53
N ALA A 171 -3.96 8.12 12.67
CA ALA A 171 -3.70 7.38 13.92
C ALA A 171 -4.96 7.20 14.78
N ALA A 172 -6.03 7.94 14.49
CA ALA A 172 -7.29 7.86 15.21
C ALA A 172 -8.03 6.56 14.87
N ASP A 173 -8.71 5.97 15.87
CA ASP A 173 -9.63 4.87 15.62
C ASP A 173 -11.00 5.39 15.18
N LEU A 174 -11.18 5.52 13.86
CA LEU A 174 -12.42 5.98 13.24
C LEU A 174 -13.61 5.03 13.47
N ASN A 175 -13.38 3.76 13.85
CA ASN A 175 -14.49 2.86 14.16
C ASN A 175 -15.29 3.37 15.36
N LEU A 176 -14.64 4.00 16.35
CA LEU A 176 -15.29 4.52 17.56
C LEU A 176 -16.21 5.73 17.30
N SER A 177 -15.94 6.49 16.24
CA SER A 177 -16.70 7.69 15.85
C SER A 177 -17.45 7.53 14.52
N CYS A 178 -17.47 6.31 13.96
CA CYS A 178 -18.12 6.03 12.70
C CYS A 178 -19.63 6.32 12.78
N PRO A 179 -20.20 7.15 11.87
CA PRO A 179 -21.65 7.36 11.79
C PRO A 179 -22.39 6.04 11.66
N LYS A 180 -23.55 5.91 12.33
CA LYS A 180 -24.23 4.62 12.49
C LYS A 180 -24.60 3.97 11.15
N GLU A 181 -24.97 4.79 10.18
CA GLU A 181 -25.32 4.42 8.81
C GLU A 181 -24.11 4.00 7.95
N LEU A 182 -22.88 4.20 8.43
CA LEU A 182 -21.63 3.78 7.77
C LEU A 182 -20.94 2.61 8.49
N GLN A 183 -21.46 2.18 9.64
CA GLN A 183 -20.83 1.15 10.46
C GLN A 183 -20.93 -0.24 9.84
N VAL A 184 -19.80 -0.96 9.80
CA VAL A 184 -19.78 -2.41 9.56
C VAL A 184 -19.77 -3.14 10.89
N ALA A 185 -20.81 -3.91 11.17
CA ALA A 185 -20.96 -4.62 12.43
C ALA A 185 -19.92 -5.75 12.60
N GLY A 186 -19.41 -5.90 13.82
CA GLY A 186 -18.66 -7.08 14.23
C GLY A 186 -19.57 -8.29 14.48
N GLY A 187 -19.14 -9.49 14.12
CA GLY A 187 -19.94 -10.72 14.29
C GLY A 187 -20.25 -11.13 15.73
N ASN A 188 -19.57 -10.55 16.73
CA ASN A 188 -19.63 -10.99 18.14
C ASN A 188 -20.22 -9.96 19.11
N GLY A 189 -21.02 -8.99 18.64
CA GLY A 189 -21.61 -7.95 19.51
C GLY A 189 -20.61 -6.92 20.06
N GLY A 190 -19.37 -6.94 19.57
CA GLY A 190 -18.42 -5.84 19.71
C GLY A 190 -18.83 -4.63 18.85
N GLY A 191 -18.19 -3.48 19.10
CA GLY A 191 -18.37 -2.28 18.29
C GLY A 191 -18.09 -2.48 16.78
N PRO A 192 -18.30 -1.46 15.95
CA PRO A 192 -18.03 -1.55 14.52
C PRO A 192 -16.57 -1.95 14.24
N VAL A 193 -16.37 -2.80 13.25
CA VAL A 193 -15.04 -3.31 12.85
C VAL A 193 -14.44 -2.55 11.67
N ALA A 194 -15.26 -1.76 11.00
CA ALA A 194 -14.88 -0.88 9.90
C ALA A 194 -15.95 0.21 9.72
N CYS A 195 -15.60 1.25 8.97
CA CYS A 195 -16.46 2.36 8.61
C CYS A 195 -16.46 2.54 7.09
N GLN A 196 -17.61 2.39 6.46
CA GLN A 196 -17.80 2.66 5.03
C GLN A 196 -17.59 4.15 4.72
N SER A 197 -17.06 4.47 3.55
CA SER A 197 -17.23 5.81 3.02
C SER A 197 -18.68 6.03 2.57
N ALA A 198 -19.08 7.28 2.37
CA ALA A 198 -20.41 7.57 1.85
C ALA A 198 -20.62 7.06 0.42
N CYS A 199 -19.56 6.94 -0.38
CA CYS A 199 -19.68 6.33 -1.71
C CYS A 199 -20.06 4.85 -1.59
N GLU A 200 -19.35 4.11 -0.74
CA GLU A 200 -19.62 2.68 -0.52
C GLU A 200 -21.00 2.42 0.09
N ALA A 201 -21.44 3.27 1.02
CA ALA A 201 -22.72 3.09 1.69
C ALA A 201 -23.93 3.45 0.82
N PHE A 202 -23.80 4.48 -0.02
CA PHE A 202 -24.97 5.08 -0.69
C PHE A 202 -24.95 5.03 -2.21
N THR A 203 -23.79 4.77 -2.82
CA THR A 203 -23.59 4.66 -4.29
C THR A 203 -24.15 5.83 -5.11
N GLN A 204 -24.18 7.02 -4.51
CA GLN A 204 -24.64 8.25 -5.18
C GLN A 204 -23.47 9.02 -5.78
N ASP A 205 -23.69 9.56 -6.98
CA ASP A 205 -22.69 10.32 -7.75
C ASP A 205 -21.98 11.41 -6.93
N LYS A 206 -22.72 12.13 -6.08
CA LYS A 206 -22.17 13.20 -5.23
C LYS A 206 -21.17 12.73 -4.17
N TYR A 207 -21.24 11.45 -3.77
CA TYR A 207 -20.29 10.86 -2.81
C TYR A 207 -19.16 10.12 -3.50
N CYS A 208 -19.44 9.56 -4.68
CA CYS A 208 -18.47 8.83 -5.49
C CYS A 208 -17.70 9.71 -6.47
N CYS A 209 -18.02 11.01 -6.54
CA CYS A 209 -17.49 11.95 -7.50
C CYS A 209 -17.56 11.41 -8.95
N SER A 210 -18.74 10.97 -9.35
CA SER A 210 -19.04 10.43 -10.67
C SER A 210 -20.14 11.24 -11.37
N GLY A 211 -20.37 10.96 -12.65
CA GLY A 211 -21.43 11.62 -13.42
C GLY A 211 -21.29 13.15 -13.43
N ALA A 212 -22.31 13.85 -12.93
CA ALA A 212 -22.29 15.32 -12.83
C ALA A 212 -21.25 15.86 -11.83
N TYR A 213 -20.74 15.01 -10.95
CA TYR A 213 -19.76 15.31 -9.90
C TYR A 213 -18.36 14.79 -10.27
N ALA A 214 -18.08 14.51 -11.56
CA ALA A 214 -16.83 13.90 -12.00
C ALA A 214 -15.63 14.87 -12.14
N THR A 215 -15.69 16.05 -11.52
CA THR A 215 -14.56 16.99 -11.48
C THR A 215 -14.39 17.58 -10.08
N PRO A 216 -13.18 18.06 -9.73
CA PRO A 216 -12.94 18.74 -8.46
C PRO A 216 -13.88 19.94 -8.22
N ASP A 217 -14.23 20.66 -9.28
CA ASP A 217 -15.12 21.83 -9.19
C ASP A 217 -16.58 21.44 -8.89
N THR A 218 -17.00 20.23 -9.26
CA THR A 218 -18.39 19.78 -9.08
C THR A 218 -18.58 18.83 -7.91
N CYS A 219 -17.55 18.15 -7.40
CA CYS A 219 -17.62 17.31 -6.21
C CYS A 219 -16.96 17.97 -5.00
N SER A 220 -17.79 18.56 -4.14
CA SER A 220 -17.33 19.21 -2.91
C SER A 220 -17.33 18.24 -1.70
N PRO A 221 -16.57 18.55 -0.64
CA PRO A 221 -16.66 17.83 0.63
C PRO A 221 -18.10 17.74 1.15
N THR A 222 -18.44 16.63 1.81
CA THR A 222 -19.76 16.38 2.38
C THR A 222 -19.68 16.26 3.90
N ALA A 223 -20.83 16.21 4.58
CA ALA A 223 -20.87 15.95 6.02
C ALA A 223 -20.15 14.64 6.39
N TYR A 224 -20.25 13.60 5.55
CA TYR A 224 -19.59 12.31 5.79
C TYR A 224 -18.08 12.37 5.58
N SER A 225 -17.59 12.93 4.45
CA SER A 225 -16.14 13.06 4.26
C SER A 225 -15.51 13.99 5.30
N SER A 226 -16.25 14.99 5.78
CA SER A 226 -15.80 15.87 6.86
C SER A 226 -15.58 15.14 8.20
N VAL A 227 -16.32 14.06 8.49
CA VAL A 227 -16.08 13.21 9.67
C VAL A 227 -14.69 12.57 9.58
N PHE A 228 -14.37 11.97 8.43
CA PHE A 228 -13.07 11.35 8.19
C PHE A 228 -11.95 12.39 8.22
N LYS A 229 -12.18 13.53 7.56
CA LYS A 229 -11.17 14.60 7.49
C LYS A 229 -10.84 15.20 8.85
N SER A 230 -11.85 15.38 9.70
CA SER A 230 -11.66 15.95 11.03
C SER A 230 -10.80 15.06 11.93
N ALA A 231 -10.97 13.73 11.81
CA ALA A 231 -10.15 12.77 12.56
C ALA A 231 -8.77 12.55 11.92
N CYS A 232 -8.69 12.64 10.59
CA CYS A 232 -7.52 12.26 9.80
C CYS A 232 -7.16 13.40 8.82
N PRO A 233 -6.67 14.57 9.30
CA PRO A 233 -6.47 15.75 8.45
C PRO A 233 -5.41 15.58 7.37
N ARG A 234 -4.57 14.54 7.46
CA ARG A 234 -3.47 14.22 6.54
C ARG A 234 -3.75 12.97 5.69
N ALA A 235 -5.01 12.55 5.60
CA ALA A 235 -5.47 11.47 4.74
C ALA A 235 -6.55 12.00 3.78
N TYR A 236 -6.69 11.35 2.62
CA TYR A 236 -7.80 11.61 1.70
C TYR A 236 -9.11 11.20 2.36
N SER A 237 -10.08 12.11 2.37
CA SER A 237 -11.41 11.87 2.91
C SER A 237 -12.49 11.63 1.84
N TYR A 238 -12.21 12.03 0.60
CA TYR A 238 -13.02 11.82 -0.61
C TYR A 238 -12.13 12.01 -1.86
N ALA A 239 -12.63 11.69 -3.05
CA ALA A 239 -11.82 11.52 -4.26
C ALA A 239 -11.00 12.74 -4.73
N TYR A 240 -11.39 13.98 -4.39
CA TYR A 240 -10.68 15.20 -4.81
C TYR A 240 -10.09 16.00 -3.64
N ASP A 241 -9.73 15.34 -2.55
CA ASP A 241 -9.12 15.94 -1.35
C ASP A 241 -7.60 16.17 -1.48
N ASP A 242 -7.12 16.61 -2.66
CA ASP A 242 -5.68 16.68 -2.95
C ASP A 242 -4.95 17.68 -2.06
N GLY A 243 -5.55 18.85 -1.83
CA GLY A 243 -4.86 20.02 -1.27
C GLY A 243 -4.24 19.83 0.12
N SER A 244 -4.66 18.81 0.87
CA SER A 244 -4.11 18.50 2.19
C SER A 244 -3.74 17.02 2.39
N SER A 245 -3.94 16.19 1.36
CA SER A 245 -3.84 14.73 1.46
C SER A 245 -2.85 14.13 0.49
N LEU A 246 -2.55 14.81 -0.63
CA LEU A 246 -1.52 14.38 -1.55
C LEU A 246 -0.18 14.93 -1.12
N PHE A 247 0.78 14.04 -0.95
CA PHE A 247 2.14 14.42 -0.58
C PHE A 247 3.12 14.04 -1.67
N THR A 248 4.18 14.84 -1.79
CA THR A 248 5.32 14.51 -2.63
C THR A 248 6.60 14.40 -1.82
N CYS A 249 7.51 13.54 -2.26
CA CYS A 249 8.79 13.30 -1.59
C CYS A 249 9.81 12.72 -2.57
N ASN A 250 11.09 12.94 -2.31
CA ASN A 250 12.13 12.05 -2.83
C ASN A 250 12.59 11.15 -1.68
N ALA A 251 11.96 9.98 -1.53
CA ALA A 251 12.25 9.06 -0.43
C ALA A 251 13.24 7.96 -0.86
N VAL A 252 13.86 7.35 0.14
CA VAL A 252 14.68 6.14 -0.03
C VAL A 252 13.97 4.88 0.50
N ASP A 253 13.04 5.04 1.45
CA ASP A 253 12.06 4.04 1.83
C ASP A 253 10.85 4.68 2.51
N TYR A 254 9.80 3.88 2.71
CA TYR A 254 8.59 4.24 3.45
C TYR A 254 8.33 3.22 4.53
N THR A 255 7.97 3.69 5.72
CA THR A 255 7.39 2.85 6.77
C THR A 255 5.87 2.99 6.73
N ILE A 256 5.14 1.89 6.54
CA ILE A 256 3.68 1.81 6.61
C ILE A 256 3.35 1.14 7.94
N ALA A 257 2.94 1.93 8.92
CA ALA A 257 2.68 1.49 10.28
C ALA A 257 1.18 1.38 10.56
N PHE A 258 0.71 0.15 10.78
CA PHE A 258 -0.66 -0.13 11.20
C PHE A 258 -0.79 0.00 12.71
N CYS A 259 -1.83 0.70 13.18
CA CYS A 259 -2.11 0.99 14.60
C CYS A 259 -0.94 1.64 15.36
N LEU A 260 -0.15 2.49 14.69
CA LEU A 260 0.95 3.19 15.34
C LEU A 260 0.41 4.02 16.53
N PRO A 261 0.93 3.82 17.76
CA PRO A 261 0.51 4.62 18.91
C PRO A 261 0.79 6.10 18.66
N PRO A 262 -0.08 7.02 19.14
CA PRO A 262 0.24 8.44 19.16
C PRO A 262 1.57 8.66 19.88
N ALA A 263 2.43 9.53 19.35
CA ALA A 263 3.70 9.85 20.01
C ALA A 263 3.43 10.52 21.38
N GLY A 264 3.74 9.82 22.47
CA GLY A 264 3.71 10.38 23.83
C GLY A 264 2.74 9.74 24.84
N GLN A 265 2.61 8.41 24.87
CA GLN A 265 2.11 7.68 26.05
C GLN A 265 3.21 6.85 26.68
#